data_AF-T1AFR3-F1
#
_entry.id   AF-T1AFR3-F1
#
_cell.length_a   1.000
_cell.length_b   1.000
_cell.length_c   1.000
_cell.angle_alpha   90.00
_cell.angle_beta   90.00
_cell.angle_gamma   90.00
#
_symmetry.space_group_name_H-M   'P 1'
#
loop_
_entity.id
_entity.type
_entity.pdbx_description
1 polymer ?
#
loop_
_entity_poly.entity_id
_entity_poly.type
_entity_poly.pdbx_seq_one_letter_code
_entity_poly.pdbx_strand_id
1 'polypeptide(L)'
;GYARELTPEEKAQEKEMVAKAVAEADVIVTTAAIPGRKAPVLVTREMVERMRPGAVLVDLAAESGGNCELTRPGETVSVHGVTLVGPLNLPSQLPYHASQMFAKNLQAFLTLLITKEGTLVTDFSDEILAQSLLVSGGEVRHAPTQKLLEGGA
;
A
#
# COMPACT_ATOMS: atom_id res chain seq x y z
N GLY A 1 -21.05 -0.97 -0.33
CA GLY A 1 -21.04 0.49 -0.40
C GLY A 1 -19.93 0.89 -1.33
N TYR A 2 -20.25 1.31 -2.55
CA TYR A 2 -19.28 1.81 -3.50
C TYR A 2 -19.60 3.28 -3.71
N ALA A 3 -18.62 4.15 -3.47
CA ALA A 3 -18.78 5.59 -3.65
C ALA A 3 -19.10 5.88 -5.12
N ARG A 4 -20.11 6.74 -5.36
CA ARG A 4 -20.42 7.24 -6.69
C ARG A 4 -19.21 7.97 -7.26
N GLU A 5 -18.95 7.80 -8.54
CA GLU A 5 -17.92 8.60 -9.20
C GLU A 5 -18.31 10.09 -9.18
N LEU A 6 -17.41 10.91 -8.62
CA LEU A 6 -17.60 12.35 -8.48
C LEU A 6 -17.64 13.04 -9.84
N THR A 7 -18.49 14.07 -9.98
CA THR A 7 -18.48 14.93 -11.17
C THR A 7 -17.16 15.72 -11.27
N PRO A 8 -16.81 16.27 -12.44
CA PRO A 8 -15.62 17.11 -12.57
C PRO A 8 -15.58 18.29 -11.58
N GLU A 9 -16.73 18.92 -11.33
CA GLU A 9 -16.86 20.03 -10.38
C GLU A 9 -16.64 19.57 -8.93
N GLU A 10 -17.20 18.40 -8.56
CA GLU A 10 -17.00 17.81 -7.24
C GLU A 10 -15.54 17.40 -7.02
N LYS A 11 -14.88 16.83 -8.03
CA LYS A 11 -13.44 16.51 -7.99
C LYS A 11 -12.58 17.78 -7.84
N ALA A 12 -12.97 18.88 -8.50
CA ALA A 12 -12.25 20.15 -8.37
C ALA A 12 -12.40 20.76 -6.97
N GLN A 13 -13.61 20.72 -6.40
CA GLN A 13 -13.87 21.17 -5.04
C GLN A 13 -13.13 20.31 -4.01
N GLU A 14 -13.13 18.99 -4.18
CA GLU A 14 -12.37 18.06 -3.33
C GLU A 14 -10.87 18.40 -3.37
N LYS A 15 -10.31 18.60 -4.57
CA LYS A 15 -8.90 19.00 -4.72
C LYS A 15 -8.59 20.31 -4.02
N GLU A 16 -9.45 21.32 -4.11
CA GLU A 16 -9.24 22.60 -3.43
C GLU A 16 -9.33 22.46 -1.91
N MET A 17 -10.29 21.67 -1.41
CA MET A 17 -10.41 21.38 0.02
C MET A 17 -9.16 20.67 0.55
N VAL A 18 -8.65 19.67 -0.19
CA VAL A 18 -7.42 18.97 0.13
C VAL A 18 -6.23 19.94 0.08
N ALA A 19 -6.11 20.77 -0.95
CA ALA A 19 -5.04 21.75 -1.08
C ALA A 19 -4.98 22.70 0.12
N LYS A 20 -6.14 23.18 0.57
CA LYS A 20 -6.24 24.05 1.75
C LYS A 20 -5.85 23.31 3.02
N ALA A 21 -6.35 22.10 3.22
CA ALA A 21 -6.02 21.29 4.39
C ALA A 21 -4.52 20.95 4.45
N VAL A 22 -3.90 20.64 3.30
CA VAL A 22 -2.47 20.38 3.18
C VAL A 22 -1.66 21.61 3.57
N ALA A 23 -2.00 22.79 3.04
CA ALA A 23 -1.28 24.03 3.34
C ALA A 23 -1.35 24.42 4.83
N GLU A 24 -2.48 24.16 5.49
CA GLU A 24 -2.69 24.48 6.91
C GLU A 24 -2.08 23.42 7.86
N ALA A 25 -1.81 22.20 7.42
CA ALA A 25 -1.33 21.12 8.28
C ALA A 25 0.14 21.28 8.71
N ASP A 26 0.43 20.95 9.96
CA ASP A 26 1.80 20.81 10.48
C ASP A 26 2.38 19.42 10.18
N VAL A 27 1.54 18.39 10.17
CA VAL A 27 1.91 17.00 9.86
C VAL A 27 0.89 16.37 8.92
N ILE A 28 1.37 15.72 7.87
CA ILE A 28 0.55 14.99 6.90
C ILE A 28 1.07 13.56 6.80
N VAL A 29 0.15 12.59 6.79
CA VAL A 29 0.46 11.18 6.51
C VAL A 29 -0.39 10.71 5.33
N THR A 30 0.25 10.32 4.24
CA THR A 30 -0.44 9.81 3.05
C THR A 30 -0.29 8.29 2.96
N THR A 31 -1.39 7.59 2.66
CA THR A 31 -1.45 6.12 2.70
C THR A 31 -2.20 5.50 1.51
N ALA A 32 -2.56 6.31 0.51
CA ALA A 32 -3.39 5.87 -0.60
C ALA A 32 -2.58 4.94 -1.52
N ALA A 33 -2.94 3.66 -1.53
CA ALA A 33 -2.33 2.64 -2.38
C ALA A 33 -3.42 1.88 -3.14
N ILE A 34 -3.16 1.60 -4.42
CA ILE A 34 -4.02 0.76 -5.26
C ILE A 34 -3.20 -0.47 -5.66
N PRO A 35 -3.60 -1.69 -5.27
CA PRO A 35 -2.87 -2.91 -5.62
C PRO A 35 -2.61 -3.02 -7.13
N GLY A 36 -1.36 -3.31 -7.49
CA GLY A 36 -0.94 -3.47 -8.89
C GLY A 36 -0.88 -2.18 -9.72
N ARG A 37 -1.09 -1.01 -9.12
CA ARG A 37 -0.99 0.29 -9.80
C ARG A 37 -0.05 1.22 -9.05
N LYS A 38 0.45 2.25 -9.77
CA LYS A 38 1.18 3.35 -9.15
C LYS A 38 0.27 4.07 -8.16
N ALA A 39 0.83 4.49 -7.03
CA ALA A 39 0.15 5.35 -6.07
C ALA A 39 -0.39 6.61 -6.77
N PRO A 40 -1.64 7.02 -6.47
CA PRO A 40 -2.18 8.26 -7.01
C PRO A 40 -1.45 9.44 -6.37
N VAL A 41 -1.11 10.44 -7.19
CA VAL A 41 -0.60 11.72 -6.69
C VAL A 41 -1.77 12.51 -6.11
N LEU A 42 -1.70 12.81 -4.82
CA LEU A 42 -2.71 13.56 -4.06
C LEU A 42 -2.17 14.89 -3.56
N VAL A 43 -0.87 14.96 -3.27
CA VAL A 43 -0.18 16.17 -2.81
C VAL A 43 0.76 16.64 -3.90
N THR A 44 0.45 17.77 -4.52
CA THR A 44 1.30 18.36 -5.56
C THR A 44 2.43 19.19 -4.97
N ARG A 45 3.44 19.50 -5.80
CA ARG A 45 4.51 20.43 -5.44
C ARG A 45 3.97 21.76 -4.89
N GLU A 46 2.98 22.35 -5.55
CA GLU A 46 2.41 23.65 -5.18
C GLU A 46 1.73 23.60 -3.81
N MET A 47 1.14 22.45 -3.45
CA MET A 47 0.55 22.27 -2.13
C MET A 47 1.65 22.22 -1.05
N VAL A 48 2.76 21.51 -1.29
CA VAL A 48 3.90 21.44 -0.36
C VAL A 48 4.55 22.81 -0.19
N GLU A 49 4.71 23.57 -1.27
CA GLU A 49 5.26 24.93 -1.24
C GLU A 49 4.43 25.93 -0.41
N ARG A 50 3.13 25.65 -0.25
CA ARG A 50 2.21 26.46 0.56
C ARG A 50 2.17 26.04 2.03
N MET A 51 2.80 24.93 2.39
CA MET A 51 2.87 24.49 3.78
C MET A 51 3.77 25.41 4.60
N ARG A 52 3.54 25.42 5.92
CA ARG A 52 4.37 26.18 6.85
C ARG A 52 5.78 25.55 6.94
N PRO A 53 6.86 26.34 6.90
CA PRO A 53 8.20 25.83 7.19
C PRO A 53 8.25 25.13 8.56
N GLY A 54 8.90 23.98 8.62
CA GLY A 54 8.93 23.10 9.79
C GLY A 54 7.89 21.97 9.75
N ALA A 55 6.91 22.03 8.83
CA ALA A 55 5.94 20.96 8.67
C ALA A 55 6.59 19.65 8.17
N VAL A 56 5.90 18.53 8.39
CA VAL A 56 6.37 17.18 8.01
C VAL A 56 5.32 16.44 7.20
N LEU A 57 5.71 15.84 6.09
CA LEU A 57 4.87 14.94 5.29
C LEU A 57 5.51 13.56 5.26
N VAL A 58 4.78 12.56 5.71
CA VAL A 58 5.19 11.14 5.71
C VAL A 58 4.38 10.38 4.66
N ASP A 59 5.04 9.92 3.62
CA ASP A 59 4.40 9.25 2.48
C ASP A 59 4.57 7.73 2.57
N LEU A 60 3.56 7.05 3.12
CA LEU A 60 3.57 5.60 3.30
C LEU A 60 3.42 4.83 1.97
N ALA A 61 3.09 5.52 0.88
CA ALA A 61 2.98 4.93 -0.45
C ALA A 61 4.26 5.08 -1.29
N ALA A 62 5.38 5.55 -0.68
CA ALA A 62 6.64 5.81 -1.37
C ALA A 62 7.14 4.63 -2.22
N GLU A 63 6.99 3.39 -1.75
CA GLU A 63 7.38 2.16 -2.48
C GLU A 63 6.64 1.96 -3.81
N SER A 64 5.44 2.50 -3.93
CA SER A 64 4.58 2.37 -5.12
C SER A 64 4.52 3.64 -5.96
N GLY A 65 5.45 4.56 -5.75
CA GLY A 65 5.59 5.82 -6.48
C GLY A 65 5.20 7.07 -5.69
N GLY A 66 4.65 6.94 -4.49
CA GLY A 66 4.31 8.04 -3.58
C GLY A 66 2.98 8.74 -3.89
N ASN A 67 2.34 9.27 -2.86
CA ASN A 67 1.20 10.19 -2.98
C ASN A 67 1.60 11.66 -3.10
N CYS A 68 2.86 12.00 -2.84
CA CYS A 68 3.40 13.34 -3.05
C CYS A 68 4.36 13.36 -4.25
N GLU A 69 4.21 14.36 -5.13
CA GLU A 69 5.08 14.52 -6.32
C GLU A 69 6.56 14.67 -5.98
N LEU A 70 6.85 15.14 -4.77
CA LEU A 70 8.19 15.41 -4.28
C LEU A 70 8.79 14.26 -3.47
N THR A 71 8.01 13.20 -3.23
CA THR A 71 8.49 12.02 -2.50
C THR A 71 9.63 11.36 -3.26
N ARG A 72 10.73 11.11 -2.55
CA ARG A 72 11.84 10.28 -3.01
C ARG A 72 11.83 8.97 -2.23
N PRO A 73 11.56 7.83 -2.88
CA PRO A 73 11.50 6.54 -2.20
C PRO A 73 12.82 6.22 -1.48
N GLY A 74 12.74 5.97 -0.17
CA GLY A 74 13.88 5.67 0.71
C GLY A 74 14.60 6.87 1.30
N GLU A 75 14.19 8.08 0.95
CA GLU A 75 14.87 9.31 1.40
C GLU A 75 13.98 10.15 2.31
N THR A 76 14.64 10.91 3.19
CA THR A 76 14.06 12.06 3.87
C THR A 76 14.67 13.32 3.27
N VAL A 77 13.86 14.16 2.64
CA VAL A 77 14.32 15.38 1.97
C VAL A 77 13.63 16.62 2.53
N SER A 78 14.33 17.75 2.52
CA SER A 78 13.71 19.04 2.85
C SER A 78 13.44 19.83 1.57
N VAL A 79 12.19 20.29 1.42
CA VAL A 79 11.74 21.07 0.26
C VAL A 79 10.90 22.24 0.78
N HIS A 80 11.29 23.48 0.46
CA HIS A 80 10.63 24.71 0.95
C HIS A 80 10.46 24.78 2.48
N GLY A 81 11.38 24.20 3.24
CA GLY A 81 11.32 24.15 4.70
C GLY A 81 10.41 23.06 5.26
N VAL A 82 9.77 22.25 4.41
CA VAL A 82 8.97 21.08 4.78
C VAL A 82 9.87 19.84 4.74
N THR A 83 9.73 18.95 5.71
CA THR A 83 10.42 17.65 5.72
C THR A 83 9.52 16.58 5.09
N LEU A 84 9.96 15.99 3.99
CA LEU A 84 9.29 14.91 3.28
C LEU A 84 9.97 13.59 3.61
N VAL A 85 9.24 12.64 4.18
CA VAL A 85 9.74 11.32 4.58
C VAL A 85 9.10 10.27 3.69
N GLY A 86 9.90 9.61 2.84
CA GLY A 86 9.43 8.53 1.97
C GLY A 86 10.01 7.18 2.39
N PRO A 87 9.58 6.57 3.51
CA PRO A 87 10.20 5.34 4.01
C PRO A 87 9.93 4.17 3.06
N LEU A 88 10.91 3.27 2.93
CA LEU A 88 10.71 1.94 2.37
C LEU A 88 10.67 0.92 3.50
N ASN A 89 9.91 -0.15 3.30
CA ASN A 89 9.77 -1.27 4.20
C ASN A 89 9.54 -0.80 5.65
N LEU A 90 8.56 0.10 5.84
CA LEU A 90 8.25 0.67 7.16
C LEU A 90 8.09 -0.40 8.27
N PRO A 91 7.47 -1.58 8.03
CA PRO A 91 7.40 -2.63 9.03
C PRO A 91 8.77 -3.08 9.57
N SER A 92 9.83 -3.02 8.75
CA SER A 92 11.19 -3.35 9.19
C SER A 92 11.78 -2.37 10.20
N GLN A 93 11.22 -1.16 10.33
CA GLN A 93 11.61 -0.21 11.37
C GLN A 93 11.05 -0.56 12.76
N LEU A 94 10.06 -1.45 12.82
CA LEU A 94 9.51 -2.03 14.05
C LEU A 94 9.62 -3.56 14.02
N PRO A 95 10.84 -4.11 13.85
CA PRO A 95 11.05 -5.49 13.43
C PRO A 95 10.53 -6.51 14.45
N TYR A 96 10.62 -6.21 15.75
CA TYR A 96 10.13 -7.07 16.81
C TYR A 96 8.60 -7.31 16.69
N HIS A 97 7.83 -6.23 16.60
CA HIS A 97 6.37 -6.32 16.50
C HIS A 97 5.92 -6.83 15.13
N ALA A 98 6.57 -6.38 14.05
CA ALA A 98 6.29 -6.89 12.70
C ALA A 98 6.49 -8.41 12.62
N SER A 99 7.59 -8.92 13.19
CA SER A 99 7.88 -10.36 13.23
C SER A 99 6.83 -11.13 14.03
N GLN A 100 6.42 -10.62 15.20
CA GLN A 100 5.39 -11.25 16.03
C GLN A 100 4.03 -11.31 15.32
N MET A 101 3.60 -10.24 14.66
CA MET A 101 2.33 -10.21 13.94
C MET A 101 2.38 -11.11 12.70
N PHE A 102 3.48 -11.09 11.95
CA PHE A 102 3.67 -11.96 10.79
C PHE A 102 3.68 -13.44 11.19
N ALA A 103 4.38 -13.81 12.26
CA ALA A 103 4.41 -15.18 12.77
C ALA A 103 3.03 -15.68 13.19
N LYS A 104 2.18 -14.82 13.77
CA LYS A 104 0.78 -15.17 14.09
C LYS A 104 -0.06 -15.42 12.84
N ASN A 105 0.12 -14.62 11.79
CA ASN A 105 -0.57 -14.84 10.52
C ASN A 105 -0.13 -16.18 9.88
N LEU A 106 1.17 -16.48 9.90
CA LEU A 106 1.68 -17.77 9.44
C LEU A 106 1.14 -18.93 10.28
N GLN A 107 1.15 -18.80 11.61
CA GLN A 107 0.61 -19.83 12.50
C GLN A 107 -0.86 -20.13 12.16
N ALA A 108 -1.70 -19.10 12.02
CA ALA A 108 -3.10 -19.25 11.66
C ALA A 108 -3.25 -19.95 10.30
N PHE A 109 -2.47 -19.53 9.29
CA PHE A 109 -2.47 -20.18 7.99
C PHE A 109 -2.04 -21.66 8.05
N LEU A 110 -1.02 -21.98 8.86
CA LEU A 110 -0.56 -23.35 9.06
C LEU A 110 -1.63 -24.25 9.68
N THR A 111 -2.55 -23.71 10.48
CA THR A 111 -3.68 -24.52 11.01
C THR A 111 -4.66 -24.98 9.92
N LEU A 112 -4.69 -24.29 8.78
CA LEU A 112 -5.45 -24.70 7.60
C LEU A 112 -4.64 -25.70 6.75
N LEU A 113 -3.33 -25.46 6.64
CA LEU A 113 -2.44 -26.23 5.74
C LEU A 113 -2.01 -27.59 6.31
N ILE A 114 -2.00 -27.75 7.63
CA ILE A 114 -1.52 -28.97 8.30
C ILE A 114 -2.70 -29.71 8.94
N THR A 115 -2.87 -30.99 8.59
CA THR A 115 -3.90 -31.85 9.19
C THR A 115 -3.59 -32.17 10.65
N LYS A 116 -4.57 -32.73 11.37
CA LYS A 116 -4.38 -33.12 12.77
C LYS A 116 -3.28 -34.18 12.96
N GLU A 117 -3.00 -34.94 11.91
CA GLU A 117 -1.96 -35.97 11.85
C GLU A 117 -0.57 -35.39 11.55
N GLY A 118 -0.45 -34.07 11.38
CA GLY A 118 0.82 -33.40 11.10
C GLY A 118 1.27 -33.47 9.63
N THR A 119 0.38 -33.88 8.72
CA THR A 119 0.66 -33.94 7.28
C THR A 119 0.12 -32.71 6.56
N LEU A 120 0.66 -32.39 5.38
CA LEU A 120 0.11 -31.33 4.54
C LEU A 120 -1.23 -31.77 3.94
N VAL A 121 -2.18 -30.84 3.90
CA VAL A 121 -3.42 -31.05 3.14
C VAL A 121 -3.11 -31.26 1.65
N THR A 122 -3.85 -32.20 1.05
CA THR A 122 -3.75 -32.53 -0.38
C THR A 122 -4.97 -32.06 -1.16
N ASP A 123 -6.09 -31.85 -0.45
CA ASP A 123 -7.27 -31.16 -0.96
C ASP A 123 -7.19 -29.68 -0.57
N PHE A 124 -7.27 -28.81 -1.58
CA PHE A 124 -7.22 -27.35 -1.44
C PHE A 124 -8.61 -26.74 -1.65
N SER A 125 -9.66 -27.43 -1.22
CA SER A 125 -11.06 -26.95 -1.32
C SER A 125 -11.37 -25.78 -0.38
N ASP A 126 -10.57 -25.57 0.66
CA ASP A 126 -10.62 -24.35 1.49
C ASP A 126 -10.28 -23.10 0.67
N GLU A 127 -11.13 -22.06 0.76
CA GLU A 127 -11.00 -20.86 -0.06
C GLU A 127 -9.67 -20.13 0.15
N ILE A 128 -9.19 -20.04 1.39
CA ILE A 128 -7.93 -19.36 1.71
C ILE A 128 -6.77 -20.13 1.09
N LEU A 129 -6.78 -21.46 1.21
CA LEU A 129 -5.75 -22.31 0.61
C LEU A 129 -5.80 -22.28 -0.92
N ALA A 130 -6.98 -22.38 -1.52
CA ALA A 130 -7.17 -22.31 -2.97
C ALA A 130 -6.64 -21.00 -3.58
N GLN A 131 -7.00 -19.86 -2.96
CA GLN A 131 -6.58 -18.54 -3.43
C GLN A 131 -5.11 -18.24 -3.13
N SER A 132 -4.50 -18.90 -2.14
CA SER A 132 -3.08 -18.74 -1.80
C SER A 132 -2.16 -19.67 -2.61
N LEU A 133 -2.70 -20.73 -3.23
CA LEU A 133 -1.92 -21.73 -3.95
C LEU A 133 -1.60 -21.27 -5.38
N LEU A 134 -0.39 -20.72 -5.56
CA LEU A 134 0.08 -20.28 -6.88
C LEU A 134 0.38 -21.46 -7.82
N VAL A 135 1.14 -22.45 -7.35
CA VAL A 135 1.65 -23.59 -8.16
C VAL A 135 1.56 -24.88 -7.36
N SER A 136 1.12 -25.96 -7.99
CA SER A 136 1.12 -27.30 -7.40
C SER A 136 1.34 -28.37 -8.48
N GLY A 137 2.31 -29.26 -8.25
CA GLY A 137 2.66 -30.33 -9.21
C GLY A 137 3.22 -29.82 -10.53
N GLY A 138 3.83 -28.62 -10.56
CA GLY A 138 4.34 -27.99 -11.78
C GLY A 138 3.29 -27.22 -12.59
N GLU A 139 2.02 -27.22 -12.16
CA GLU A 139 0.93 -26.48 -12.81
C GLU A 139 0.56 -25.23 -12.00
N VAL A 140 0.29 -24.12 -12.69
CA VAL A 140 -0.25 -22.90 -12.07
C VAL A 140 -1.70 -23.14 -11.68
N ARG A 141 -2.05 -22.95 -10.40
CA ARG A 141 -3.39 -23.18 -9.85
C ARG A 141 -4.17 -21.87 -9.61
N HIS A 142 -3.46 -20.77 -9.41
CA HIS A 142 -4.05 -19.46 -9.17
C HIS A 142 -4.41 -18.77 -10.50
N ALA A 143 -5.70 -18.66 -10.80
CA ALA A 143 -6.20 -18.17 -12.08
C ALA A 143 -5.70 -16.76 -12.47
N PRO A 144 -5.62 -15.76 -11.57
CA PRO A 144 -5.02 -14.46 -11.91
C PRO A 144 -3.55 -14.56 -12.33
N THR A 145 -2.77 -15.41 -11.66
CA THR A 145 -1.35 -15.62 -12.02
C THR A 145 -1.22 -16.29 -13.38
N GLN A 146 -2.08 -17.27 -13.68
CA GLN A 146 -2.09 -17.92 -14.98
C GLN A 146 -2.35 -16.91 -16.11
N LYS A 147 -3.37 -16.06 -15.96
CA LYS A 147 -3.68 -15.01 -16.95
C LYS A 147 -2.51 -14.04 -17.17
N LEU A 148 -1.83 -13.62 -16.08
CA LEU A 148 -0.67 -12.74 -16.17
C LEU A 148 0.49 -13.39 -16.94
N LEU A 149 0.75 -14.68 -16.73
CA LEU A 149 1.80 -15.42 -17.43
C LEU A 149 1.48 -15.64 -18.92
N GLU A 150 0.19 -15.77 -19.26
CA GLU A 150 -0.30 -15.90 -20.64
C GLU A 150 -0.36 -14.54 -21.39
N GLY A 151 0.05 -13.45 -20.74
CA GLY A 151 0.11 -12.10 -21.35
C GLY A 151 -1.18 -11.28 -21.22
N GLY A 152 -2.10 -11.67 -20.34
CA GLY A 152 -3.28 -10.88 -20.00
C GLY A 152 -2.93 -9.72 -19.07
N ALA A 153 -2.88 -8.50 -19.60
CA ALA A 153 -2.86 -7.25 -18.84
C ALA A 153 -4.29 -6.75 -18.56
#